data_AF-A0A653FMD1-F1
#
_entry.id   AF-A0A653FMD1-F1
#
_cell.length_a   1.000
_cell.length_b   1.000
_cell.length_c   1.000
_cell.angle_alpha   90.00
_cell.angle_beta   90.00
_cell.angle_gamma   90.00
#
_symmetry.space_group_name_H-M   'P 1'
#
loop_
_entity.id
_entity.type
_entity.pdbx_description
1 polymer ?
#
loop_
_entity_poly.entity_id
_entity_poly.type
_entity_poly.pdbx_seq_one_letter_code
_entity_poly.pdbx_strand_id
1 'polypeptide(L)'
;MDQLWANRAASAEAAITERHLKKLWGLPGTQLGVVAWPPARKYTLFGTWHYWWQAHLLDCLVDAQVRDPQPERTTRIERQLRAHRLRNNLSWVNDYYDDMAWLALAIERAGRLAGVEKPTALRKLCDQFVTAWVPEDGGGIPWRKQDQFFNAPANGPAGIFLARYDDRLRRAQQMADWIDETLIDPDTHLVFDGIKAGSLVRAQYTYCQGVVLGLEVELAVRTQDPRHAPRVRRLVAAVDKEMTTDGVIKGAGGGDGGLFNGILARYLALVATTLPGETPEDIAARDTARTIVLKSARSAWDHRQTVDGLPLFSAFWDRNAEIPTAGGKEAEFVEGAVNASSVPERDLSVQLAGWMLMEAAHSVDSVDAEDAAGDQNGAGDGEVGHDENEDEE
;
A
#
# COMPACT_ATOMS: atom_id res chain seq x y z
N MET A 1 20.37 4.72 -12.29
CA MET A 1 19.60 3.52 -11.87
C MET A 1 18.11 3.83 -11.86
N ASP A 2 17.72 5.06 -11.49
CA ASP A 2 16.36 5.61 -11.53
C ASP A 2 15.48 5.18 -12.74
N GLN A 3 15.97 5.32 -13.98
CA GLN A 3 15.20 4.95 -15.17
C GLN A 3 14.79 3.46 -15.23
N LEU A 4 15.55 2.56 -14.60
CA LEU A 4 15.26 1.13 -14.62
C LEU A 4 13.94 0.82 -13.92
N TRP A 5 13.78 1.27 -12.67
CA TRP A 5 12.58 1.00 -11.90
C TRP A 5 11.37 1.74 -12.45
N ALA A 6 11.56 2.97 -12.93
CA ALA A 6 10.51 3.71 -13.62
C ALA A 6 9.97 2.94 -14.85
N ASN A 7 10.86 2.35 -15.66
CA ASN A 7 10.46 1.55 -16.82
C ASN A 7 9.76 0.24 -16.43
N ARG A 8 10.20 -0.40 -15.34
CA ARG A 8 9.58 -1.62 -14.79
C ARG A 8 8.16 -1.35 -14.28
N ALA A 9 7.99 -0.24 -13.57
CA ALA A 9 6.69 0.23 -13.09
C ALA A 9 5.75 0.59 -14.25
N ALA A 10 6.24 1.32 -15.26
CA ALA A 10 5.46 1.61 -16.47
C ALA A 10 5.05 0.33 -17.23
N SER A 11 5.91 -0.69 -17.26
CA SER A 11 5.57 -1.98 -17.87
C SER A 11 4.49 -2.73 -17.09
N ALA A 12 4.52 -2.66 -15.76
CA ALA A 12 3.48 -3.23 -14.89
C ALA A 12 2.13 -2.51 -15.06
N GLU A 13 2.14 -1.17 -15.13
CA GLU A 13 0.96 -0.36 -15.45
C GLU A 13 0.35 -0.76 -16.80
N ALA A 14 1.18 -0.93 -17.84
CA ALA A 14 0.74 -1.35 -19.16
C ALA A 14 0.08 -2.74 -19.12
N ALA A 15 0.68 -3.71 -18.41
CA ALA A 15 0.11 -5.03 -18.20
C ALA A 15 -1.30 -4.98 -17.59
N ILE A 16 -1.48 -4.21 -16.51
CA ILE A 16 -2.78 -4.05 -15.85
C ILE A 16 -3.79 -3.36 -16.76
N THR A 17 -3.34 -2.31 -17.47
CA THR A 17 -4.19 -1.57 -18.41
C THR A 17 -4.76 -2.46 -19.50
N GLU A 18 -3.91 -3.26 -20.13
CA GLU A 18 -4.32 -4.11 -21.24
C GLU A 18 -5.21 -5.28 -20.79
N ARG A 19 -4.79 -5.94 -19.72
CA ARG A 19 -5.37 -7.21 -19.28
C ARG A 19 -6.61 -7.04 -18.41
N HIS A 20 -6.61 -6.03 -17.52
CA HIS A 20 -7.62 -5.90 -16.48
C HIS A 20 -8.58 -4.73 -16.68
N LEU A 21 -8.16 -3.60 -17.26
CA LEU A 21 -9.03 -2.43 -17.34
C LEU A 21 -10.10 -2.60 -18.42
N LYS A 22 -11.38 -2.50 -18.03
CA LYS A 22 -12.55 -2.54 -18.93
C LYS A 22 -13.58 -1.48 -18.53
N LYS A 23 -14.40 -1.04 -19.49
CA LYS A 23 -15.53 -0.13 -19.24
C LYS A 23 -16.63 -0.85 -18.46
N LEU A 24 -17.14 -0.23 -17.39
CA LEU A 24 -18.25 -0.79 -16.62
C LEU A 24 -19.51 -0.84 -17.50
N TRP A 25 -19.98 -2.06 -17.82
CA TRP A 25 -21.16 -2.29 -18.66
C TRP A 25 -21.16 -1.55 -20.01
N GLY A 26 -19.96 -1.32 -20.56
CA GLY A 26 -19.79 -0.58 -21.82
C GLY A 26 -19.99 0.95 -21.71
N LEU A 27 -20.25 1.48 -20.52
CA LEU A 27 -20.55 2.90 -20.32
C LEU A 27 -19.32 3.77 -20.58
N PRO A 28 -19.42 4.82 -21.43
CA PRO A 28 -18.32 5.73 -21.69
C PRO A 28 -17.94 6.50 -20.43
N GLY A 29 -16.64 6.83 -20.30
CA GLY A 29 -16.14 7.55 -19.13
C GLY A 29 -16.17 6.74 -17.83
N THR A 30 -16.22 5.41 -17.91
CA THR A 30 -16.08 4.51 -16.76
C THR A 30 -14.95 3.52 -17.01
N GLN A 31 -14.32 3.04 -15.95
CA GLN A 31 -13.31 1.99 -16.00
C GLN A 31 -13.25 1.26 -14.67
N LEU A 32 -13.12 -0.07 -14.69
CA LEU A 32 -12.82 -0.90 -13.54
C LEU A 32 -11.86 -2.02 -13.96
N GLY A 33 -11.11 -2.56 -13.00
CA GLY A 33 -10.32 -3.78 -13.17
C GLY A 33 -11.20 -5.03 -13.11
N VAL A 34 -11.17 -5.87 -14.14
CA VAL A 34 -11.70 -7.23 -14.03
C VAL A 34 -10.83 -8.03 -13.05
N VAL A 35 -11.46 -8.86 -12.23
CA VAL A 35 -10.79 -9.51 -11.09
C VAL A 35 -9.88 -10.67 -11.49
N ALA A 36 -9.91 -11.10 -12.74
CA ALA A 36 -9.13 -12.22 -13.23
C ALA A 36 -8.70 -12.04 -14.70
N TRP A 37 -7.51 -12.53 -15.05
CA TRP A 37 -7.02 -12.60 -16.43
C TRP A 37 -6.37 -13.96 -16.75
N PRO A 38 -6.67 -14.60 -17.90
CA PRO A 38 -7.63 -14.20 -18.93
C PRO A 38 -9.08 -14.19 -18.44
N PRO A 39 -9.88 -13.15 -18.71
CA PRO A 39 -11.17 -13.01 -18.04
C PRO A 39 -12.24 -13.93 -18.64
N ALA A 40 -12.94 -14.68 -17.80
CA ALA A 40 -14.22 -15.27 -18.15
C ALA A 40 -15.29 -14.18 -18.39
N ARG A 41 -16.33 -14.49 -19.19
CA ARG A 41 -17.39 -13.52 -19.55
C ARG A 41 -18.05 -12.85 -18.33
N LYS A 42 -18.26 -13.59 -17.24
CA LYS A 42 -18.85 -13.05 -15.99
C LYS A 42 -18.03 -11.91 -15.39
N TYR A 43 -16.70 -11.95 -15.51
CA TYR A 43 -15.81 -10.90 -15.00
C TYR A 43 -15.84 -9.67 -15.88
N THR A 44 -15.90 -9.84 -17.21
CA THR A 44 -16.03 -8.71 -18.14
C THR A 44 -17.36 -7.97 -18.01
N LEU A 45 -18.41 -8.65 -17.53
CA LEU A 45 -19.71 -8.06 -17.22
C LEU A 45 -19.80 -7.52 -15.78
N PHE A 46 -18.70 -7.59 -15.00
CA PHE A 46 -18.63 -7.19 -13.60
C PHE A 46 -19.67 -7.88 -12.70
N GLY A 47 -20.03 -9.13 -13.03
CA GLY A 47 -20.85 -9.98 -12.17
C GLY A 47 -20.13 -10.35 -10.87
N THR A 48 -18.81 -10.47 -10.93
CA THR A 48 -17.92 -10.50 -9.74
C THR A 48 -17.03 -9.27 -9.77
N TRP A 49 -16.86 -8.67 -8.60
CA TRP A 49 -16.10 -7.45 -8.39
C TRP A 49 -15.72 -7.37 -6.92
N HIS A 50 -14.47 -6.98 -6.63
CA HIS A 50 -13.95 -6.84 -5.28
C HIS A 50 -13.70 -5.37 -4.99
N TYR A 51 -14.41 -4.82 -4.01
CA TYR A 51 -14.40 -3.40 -3.68
C TYR A 51 -12.97 -2.95 -3.34
N TRP A 52 -12.30 -3.60 -2.40
CA TRP A 52 -10.99 -3.16 -1.94
C TRP A 52 -9.87 -3.41 -2.96
N TRP A 53 -9.98 -4.41 -3.83
CA TRP A 53 -9.03 -4.57 -4.94
C TRP A 53 -9.09 -3.37 -5.89
N GLN A 54 -10.27 -2.78 -6.10
CA GLN A 54 -10.37 -1.56 -6.89
C GLN A 54 -9.80 -0.33 -6.19
N ALA A 55 -9.85 -0.29 -4.85
CA ALA A 55 -9.21 0.77 -4.09
C ALA A 55 -7.68 0.72 -4.29
N HIS A 56 -7.08 -0.47 -4.26
CA HIS A 56 -5.66 -0.63 -4.55
C HIS A 56 -5.29 -0.40 -6.02
N LEU A 57 -6.18 -0.72 -6.96
CA LEU A 57 -6.02 -0.33 -8.35
C LEU A 57 -6.02 1.20 -8.50
N LEU A 58 -6.90 1.91 -7.78
CA LEU A 58 -6.90 3.36 -7.73
C LEU A 58 -5.59 3.89 -7.14
N ASP A 59 -5.08 3.29 -6.06
CA ASP A 59 -3.76 3.65 -5.50
C ASP A 59 -2.62 3.50 -6.51
N CYS A 60 -2.58 2.40 -7.27
CA CYS A 60 -1.54 2.18 -8.27
C CYS A 60 -1.64 3.17 -9.45
N LEU A 61 -2.87 3.55 -9.84
CA LEU A 61 -3.07 4.62 -10.83
C LEU A 61 -2.55 5.97 -10.31
N VAL A 62 -2.72 6.25 -9.01
CA VAL A 62 -2.13 7.44 -8.37
C VAL A 62 -0.61 7.34 -8.33
N ASP A 63 -0.03 6.19 -7.99
CA ASP A 63 1.42 5.99 -8.01
C ASP A 63 2.02 6.30 -9.40
N ALA A 64 1.42 5.77 -10.46
CA ALA A 64 1.88 6.03 -11.82
C ALA A 64 1.74 7.51 -12.23
N GLN A 65 0.71 8.21 -11.73
CA GLN A 65 0.56 9.65 -11.96
C GLN A 65 1.61 10.48 -11.20
N VAL A 66 2.03 10.03 -10.02
CA VAL A 66 3.10 10.68 -9.25
C VAL A 66 4.46 10.46 -9.90
N ARG A 67 4.75 9.23 -10.33
CA ARG A 67 6.00 8.87 -11.01
C ARG A 67 6.20 9.62 -12.33
N ASP A 68 5.15 9.71 -13.14
CA ASP A 68 5.20 10.36 -14.45
C ASP A 68 3.85 11.07 -14.71
N PRO A 69 3.73 12.38 -14.40
CA PRO A 69 2.45 13.08 -14.53
C PRO A 69 1.96 13.19 -15.97
N GLN A 70 0.79 12.61 -16.27
CA GLN A 70 0.18 12.64 -17.60
C GLN A 70 -1.34 12.94 -17.53
N PRO A 71 -1.90 13.85 -18.36
CA PRO A 71 -3.33 14.16 -18.32
C PRO A 71 -4.26 12.93 -18.50
N GLU A 72 -3.78 11.93 -19.25
CA GLU A 72 -4.51 10.68 -19.44
C GLU A 72 -4.62 9.87 -18.13
N ARG A 73 -3.59 9.86 -17.28
CA ARG A 73 -3.60 9.15 -15.99
C ARG A 73 -4.57 9.81 -15.02
N THR A 74 -4.63 11.15 -14.95
CA THR A 74 -5.69 11.88 -14.24
C THR A 74 -7.07 11.46 -14.73
N THR A 75 -7.27 11.38 -16.04
CA THR A 75 -8.54 10.93 -16.64
C THR A 75 -8.89 9.49 -16.23
N ARG A 76 -7.90 8.58 -16.14
CA ARG A 76 -8.11 7.20 -15.67
C ARG A 76 -8.52 7.15 -14.20
N ILE A 77 -7.88 7.94 -13.34
CA ILE A 77 -8.23 8.08 -11.91
C ILE A 77 -9.70 8.54 -11.77
N GLU A 78 -10.12 9.56 -12.52
CA GLU A 78 -11.51 10.03 -12.52
C GLU A 78 -12.51 8.96 -12.97
N ARG A 79 -12.18 8.22 -14.04
CA ARG A 79 -13.02 7.13 -14.57
C ARG A 79 -13.15 5.99 -13.58
N GLN A 80 -12.06 5.63 -12.90
CA GLN A 80 -12.03 4.59 -11.87
C GLN A 80 -12.93 4.98 -10.69
N LEU A 81 -12.79 6.19 -10.16
CA LEU A 81 -13.63 6.72 -9.08
C LEU A 81 -15.11 6.73 -9.44
N ARG A 82 -15.45 7.21 -10.65
CA ARG A 82 -16.83 7.26 -11.13
C ARG A 82 -17.43 5.85 -11.21
N ALA A 83 -16.68 4.90 -11.77
CA ALA A 83 -17.14 3.54 -11.96
C ALA A 83 -17.25 2.78 -10.64
N HIS A 84 -16.33 3.00 -9.68
CA HIS A 84 -16.38 2.42 -8.35
C HIS A 84 -17.68 2.78 -7.63
N ARG A 85 -18.00 4.08 -7.59
CA ARG A 85 -19.25 4.57 -7.02
C ARG A 85 -20.47 3.99 -7.73
N LEU A 86 -20.45 3.96 -9.07
CA LEU A 86 -21.57 3.44 -9.87
C LEU A 86 -21.79 1.94 -9.61
N ARG A 87 -20.72 1.14 -9.60
CA ARG A 87 -20.78 -0.32 -9.35
C ARG A 87 -21.21 -0.65 -7.92
N ASN A 88 -20.94 0.25 -6.97
CA ASN A 88 -21.40 0.17 -5.59
C ASN A 88 -22.73 0.93 -5.36
N ASN A 89 -23.67 0.83 -6.31
CA ASN A 89 -25.03 1.39 -6.20
C ASN A 89 -25.06 2.90 -5.85
N LEU A 90 -24.19 3.68 -6.49
CA LEU A 90 -24.02 5.12 -6.27
C LEU A 90 -23.55 5.51 -4.85
N SER A 91 -23.07 4.55 -4.07
CA SER A 91 -22.56 4.73 -2.70
C SER A 91 -21.03 4.59 -2.63
N TRP A 92 -20.43 5.26 -1.67
CA TRP A 92 -19.03 5.05 -1.26
C TRP A 92 -18.94 4.10 -0.06
N VAL A 93 -20.00 3.96 0.70
CA VAL A 93 -20.04 3.15 1.93
C VAL A 93 -20.48 1.73 1.59
N ASN A 94 -19.92 0.75 2.30
CA ASN A 94 -20.35 -0.64 2.33
C ASN A 94 -20.43 -1.14 3.79
N ASP A 95 -20.39 -2.45 4.02
CA ASP A 95 -20.50 -3.06 5.35
C ASP A 95 -19.16 -3.42 6.00
N TYR A 96 -18.05 -3.26 5.27
CA TYR A 96 -16.69 -3.64 5.67
C TYR A 96 -15.85 -2.37 5.91
N TYR A 97 -15.37 -2.17 7.14
CA TYR A 97 -14.67 -0.94 7.52
C TYR A 97 -13.27 -0.86 6.90
N ASP A 98 -12.59 -2.00 6.76
CA ASP A 98 -11.34 -2.13 6.03
C ASP A 98 -11.49 -1.74 4.56
N ASP A 99 -12.47 -2.30 3.85
CA ASP A 99 -12.79 -1.92 2.46
C ASP A 99 -12.94 -0.39 2.33
N MET A 100 -13.77 0.20 3.19
CA MET A 100 -14.00 1.65 3.19
C MET A 100 -12.72 2.44 3.49
N ALA A 101 -11.88 1.96 4.41
CA ALA A 101 -10.63 2.61 4.78
C ALA A 101 -9.61 2.58 3.63
N TRP A 102 -9.50 1.46 2.90
CA TRP A 102 -8.70 1.37 1.69
C TRP A 102 -9.15 2.36 0.62
N LEU A 103 -10.46 2.47 0.38
CA LEU A 103 -10.95 3.45 -0.57
C LEU A 103 -10.71 4.89 -0.09
N ALA A 104 -10.92 5.18 1.20
CA ALA A 104 -10.69 6.51 1.75
C ALA A 104 -9.23 6.95 1.54
N LEU A 105 -8.26 6.05 1.78
CA LEU A 105 -6.84 6.30 1.50
C LEU A 105 -6.59 6.60 0.03
N ALA A 106 -7.10 5.76 -0.88
CA ALA A 106 -6.88 5.95 -2.31
C ALA A 106 -7.53 7.24 -2.84
N ILE A 107 -8.71 7.62 -2.34
CA ILE A 107 -9.37 8.90 -2.67
C ILE A 107 -8.59 10.09 -2.11
N GLU A 108 -8.11 10.00 -0.86
CA GLU A 108 -7.31 11.06 -0.22
C GLU A 108 -6.04 11.32 -1.04
N ARG A 109 -5.32 10.25 -1.40
CA ARG A 109 -4.13 10.33 -2.24
C ARG A 109 -4.44 10.88 -3.63
N ALA A 110 -5.54 10.47 -4.26
CA ALA A 110 -5.96 10.99 -5.56
C ALA A 110 -6.20 12.52 -5.53
N GLY A 111 -6.81 13.02 -4.45
CA GLY A 111 -6.98 14.46 -4.24
C GLY A 111 -5.64 15.18 -4.04
N ARG A 112 -4.87 14.73 -3.04
CA ARG A 112 -3.63 15.41 -2.61
C ARG A 112 -2.49 15.33 -3.65
N LEU A 113 -2.35 14.21 -4.34
CA LEU A 113 -1.19 13.94 -5.22
C LEU A 113 -1.50 14.07 -6.71
N ALA A 114 -2.76 13.90 -7.11
CA ALA A 114 -3.17 13.93 -8.53
C ALA A 114 -4.20 15.02 -8.85
N GLY A 115 -4.60 15.83 -7.86
CA GLY A 115 -5.58 16.91 -8.04
C GLY A 115 -7.02 16.44 -8.29
N VAL A 116 -7.32 15.15 -8.10
CA VAL A 116 -8.66 14.58 -8.32
C VAL A 116 -9.44 14.53 -7.02
N GLU A 117 -9.91 15.69 -6.58
CA GLU A 117 -10.56 15.81 -5.27
C GLU A 117 -11.97 15.21 -5.20
N LYS A 118 -12.29 14.61 -4.04
CA LYS A 118 -13.64 14.12 -3.67
C LYS A 118 -13.99 14.44 -2.20
N PRO A 119 -14.04 15.72 -1.79
CA PRO A 119 -14.22 16.10 -0.39
C PRO A 119 -15.53 15.56 0.22
N THR A 120 -16.60 15.44 -0.57
CA THR A 120 -17.88 14.87 -0.11
C THR A 120 -17.82 13.36 0.13
N ALA A 121 -16.95 12.64 -0.58
CA ALA A 121 -16.72 11.21 -0.35
C ALA A 121 -15.88 11.01 0.91
N LEU A 122 -14.79 11.78 1.04
CA LEU A 122 -13.88 11.71 2.19
C LEU A 122 -14.58 12.00 3.51
N ARG A 123 -15.39 13.07 3.58
CA ARG A 123 -16.19 13.37 4.78
C ARG A 123 -17.11 12.20 5.17
N LYS A 124 -17.82 11.62 4.20
CA LYS A 124 -18.71 10.47 4.46
C LYS A 124 -17.97 9.24 4.99
N LEU A 125 -16.79 8.94 4.44
CA LEU A 125 -15.96 7.82 4.89
C LEU A 125 -15.35 8.10 6.26
N CYS A 126 -14.84 9.32 6.49
CA CYS A 126 -14.36 9.78 7.79
C CYS A 126 -15.40 9.59 8.90
N ASP A 127 -16.66 9.96 8.64
CA ASP A 127 -17.75 9.81 9.60
C ASP A 127 -17.96 8.33 9.97
N GLN A 128 -17.76 7.38 9.04
CA GLN A 128 -17.84 5.94 9.34
C GLN A 128 -16.77 5.53 10.35
N PHE A 129 -15.51 5.95 10.18
CA PHE A 129 -14.41 5.52 11.04
C PHE A 129 -14.47 6.16 12.43
N VAL A 130 -14.85 7.43 12.51
CA VAL A 130 -14.94 8.14 13.80
C VAL A 130 -16.11 7.60 14.63
N THR A 131 -17.24 7.27 14.01
CA THR A 131 -18.44 6.78 14.70
C THR A 131 -18.34 5.31 15.09
N ALA A 132 -17.55 4.53 14.36
CA ALA A 132 -17.41 3.08 14.61
C ALA A 132 -16.44 2.73 15.73
N TRP A 133 -15.72 3.71 16.29
CA TRP A 133 -14.81 3.48 17.41
C TRP A 133 -15.60 3.09 18.66
N VAL A 134 -15.22 2.01 19.32
CA VAL A 134 -15.92 1.47 20.49
C VAL A 134 -15.03 1.53 21.74
N PRO A 135 -15.05 2.63 22.52
CA PRO A 135 -14.25 2.75 23.74
C PRO A 135 -14.62 1.71 24.81
N GLU A 136 -15.89 1.31 24.88
CA GLU A 136 -16.40 0.41 25.91
C GLU A 136 -15.81 -1.00 25.79
N ASP A 137 -15.45 -1.41 24.57
CA ASP A 137 -14.85 -2.72 24.25
C ASP A 137 -13.31 -2.66 24.25
N GLY A 138 -12.72 -1.61 24.80
CA GLY A 138 -11.26 -1.40 24.87
C GLY A 138 -10.68 -0.60 23.71
N GLY A 139 -11.52 -0.13 22.78
CA GLY A 139 -11.09 0.61 21.59
C GLY A 139 -11.11 -0.23 20.32
N GLY A 140 -10.75 0.41 19.21
CA GLY A 140 -10.79 -0.17 17.88
C GLY A 140 -12.11 0.10 17.13
N ILE A 141 -12.07 -0.07 15.81
CA ILE A 141 -13.24 -0.24 14.96
C ILE A 141 -13.37 -1.72 14.55
N PRO A 142 -14.60 -2.26 14.45
CA PRO A 142 -14.81 -3.63 14.04
C PRO A 142 -14.49 -3.82 12.54
N TRP A 143 -14.26 -5.07 12.13
CA TRP A 143 -14.00 -5.43 10.74
C TRP A 143 -15.20 -5.12 9.84
N ARG A 144 -16.40 -5.53 10.26
CA ARG A 144 -17.66 -5.24 9.57
C ARG A 144 -18.70 -4.71 10.54
N LYS A 145 -19.75 -4.08 10.00
CA LYS A 145 -20.88 -3.60 10.80
C LYS A 145 -21.51 -4.76 11.58
N GLN A 146 -21.79 -4.50 12.87
CA GLN A 146 -22.36 -5.47 13.80
C GLN A 146 -21.47 -6.69 14.10
N ASP A 147 -20.16 -6.61 13.83
CA ASP A 147 -19.20 -7.63 14.26
C ASP A 147 -18.63 -7.34 15.66
N GLN A 148 -17.98 -8.35 16.21
CA GLN A 148 -17.20 -8.30 17.46
C GLN A 148 -15.74 -8.71 17.20
N PHE A 149 -15.31 -8.59 15.93
CA PHE A 149 -13.94 -8.80 15.50
C PHE A 149 -13.31 -7.45 15.17
N PHE A 150 -12.31 -7.03 15.93
CA PHE A 150 -11.56 -5.80 15.75
C PHE A 150 -10.18 -6.17 15.22
N ASN A 151 -9.81 -5.65 14.06
CA ASN A 151 -8.63 -6.14 13.35
C ASN A 151 -7.72 -4.99 12.88
N ALA A 152 -6.42 -5.28 12.77
CA ALA A 152 -5.43 -4.34 12.25
C ALA A 152 -5.78 -3.82 10.82
N PRO A 153 -6.36 -4.65 9.91
CA PRO A 153 -6.80 -4.21 8.59
C PRO A 153 -7.89 -3.14 8.56
N ALA A 154 -8.78 -3.07 9.54
CA ALA A 154 -9.74 -1.97 9.63
C ALA A 154 -9.11 -0.74 10.31
N ASN A 155 -8.35 -0.97 11.38
CA ASN A 155 -7.84 0.11 12.24
C ASN A 155 -6.61 0.84 11.69
N GLY A 156 -5.66 0.11 11.10
CA GLY A 156 -4.44 0.69 10.52
C GLY A 156 -4.74 1.66 9.37
N PRO A 157 -5.41 1.22 8.30
CA PRO A 157 -5.80 2.09 7.18
C PRO A 157 -6.68 3.27 7.59
N ALA A 158 -7.64 3.06 8.50
CA ALA A 158 -8.47 4.14 9.03
C ALA A 158 -7.62 5.15 9.81
N GLY A 159 -6.67 4.68 10.63
CA GLY A 159 -5.72 5.51 11.34
C GLY A 159 -4.85 6.33 10.38
N ILE A 160 -4.29 5.72 9.33
CA ILE A 160 -3.48 6.42 8.33
C ILE A 160 -4.30 7.53 7.67
N PHE A 161 -5.55 7.22 7.29
CA PHE A 161 -6.44 8.20 6.70
C PHE A 161 -6.70 9.37 7.66
N LEU A 162 -7.03 9.08 8.93
CA LEU A 162 -7.32 10.10 9.95
C LEU A 162 -6.07 10.90 10.35
N ALA A 163 -4.87 10.35 10.22
CA ALA A 163 -3.63 11.10 10.42
C ALA A 163 -3.42 12.17 9.34
N ARG A 164 -3.94 11.94 8.13
CA ARG A 164 -3.83 12.86 6.98
C ARG A 164 -5.01 13.80 6.81
N TYR A 165 -6.18 13.45 7.36
CA TYR A 165 -7.45 14.07 7.03
C TYR A 165 -8.03 14.88 8.21
N ASP A 166 -8.18 16.19 7.98
CA ASP A 166 -8.73 17.16 8.95
C ASP A 166 -7.99 17.12 10.32
N ASP A 167 -8.62 17.67 11.36
CA ASP A 167 -8.15 17.61 12.75
C ASP A 167 -8.58 16.30 13.42
N ARG A 168 -8.02 15.18 12.94
CA ARG A 168 -8.33 13.82 13.43
C ARG A 168 -7.09 13.07 13.94
N LEU A 169 -5.96 13.77 14.05
CA LEU A 169 -4.68 13.21 14.48
C LEU A 169 -4.76 12.48 15.83
N ARG A 170 -5.52 13.04 16.79
CA ARG A 170 -5.76 12.39 18.09
C ARG A 170 -6.41 11.02 17.96
N ARG A 171 -7.36 10.85 17.05
CA ARG A 171 -8.03 9.55 16.82
C ARG A 171 -7.07 8.57 16.18
N ALA A 172 -6.25 9.02 15.22
CA ALA A 172 -5.22 8.19 14.62
C ALA A 172 -4.22 7.68 15.67
N GLN A 173 -3.80 8.54 16.61
CA GLN A 173 -2.93 8.13 17.71
C GLN A 173 -3.58 7.10 18.64
N GLN A 174 -4.87 7.27 18.98
CA GLN A 174 -5.62 6.27 19.75
C GLN A 174 -5.73 4.92 19.04
N MET A 175 -5.88 4.91 17.72
CA MET A 175 -5.85 3.68 16.91
C MET A 175 -4.48 3.01 16.96
N ALA A 176 -3.40 3.78 16.84
CA ALA A 176 -2.04 3.27 16.91
C ALA A 176 -1.72 2.69 18.29
N ASP A 177 -2.06 3.40 19.37
CA ASP A 177 -1.87 2.95 20.74
C ASP A 177 -2.67 1.66 21.01
N TRP A 178 -3.93 1.58 20.56
CA TRP A 178 -4.72 0.37 20.69
C TRP A 178 -4.10 -0.84 19.99
N ILE A 179 -3.58 -0.66 18.76
CA ILE A 179 -2.87 -1.72 18.04
C ILE A 179 -1.63 -2.16 18.81
N ASP A 180 -0.80 -1.21 19.28
CA ASP A 180 0.44 -1.49 20.00
C ASP A 180 0.20 -2.24 21.32
N GLU A 181 -0.85 -1.86 22.06
CA GLU A 181 -1.20 -2.45 23.35
C GLU A 181 -1.90 -3.81 23.21
N THR A 182 -2.65 -4.02 22.13
CA THR A 182 -3.56 -5.18 22.02
C THR A 182 -3.07 -6.25 21.05
N LEU A 183 -2.47 -5.85 19.92
CA LEU A 183 -2.25 -6.74 18.78
C LEU A 183 -0.79 -7.12 18.54
N ILE A 184 0.16 -6.58 19.30
CA ILE A 184 1.58 -6.94 19.14
C ILE A 184 1.85 -8.30 19.78
N ASP A 185 2.40 -9.20 18.97
CA ASP A 185 2.92 -10.47 19.46
C ASP A 185 4.17 -10.23 20.33
N PRO A 186 4.17 -10.62 21.62
CA PRO A 186 5.33 -10.43 22.47
C PRO A 186 6.56 -11.23 22.03
N ASP A 187 6.37 -12.33 21.29
CA ASP A 187 7.45 -13.24 20.92
C ASP A 187 8.16 -12.79 19.62
N THR A 188 7.37 -12.42 18.60
CA THR A 188 7.89 -12.05 17.27
C THR A 188 7.92 -10.54 17.02
N HIS A 189 7.21 -9.76 17.84
CA HIS A 189 6.92 -8.34 17.63
C HIS A 189 6.14 -8.00 16.35
N LEU A 190 5.60 -9.01 15.67
CA LEU A 190 4.65 -8.82 14.58
C LEU A 190 3.25 -8.50 15.11
N VAL A 191 2.44 -7.89 14.26
CA VAL A 191 1.05 -7.54 14.52
C VAL A 191 0.16 -8.75 14.20
N PHE A 192 -0.62 -9.21 15.17
CA PHE A 192 -1.71 -10.16 14.97
C PHE A 192 -2.84 -9.55 14.14
N ASP A 193 -3.60 -10.40 13.45
CA ASP A 193 -4.69 -9.98 12.58
C ASP A 193 -5.75 -9.18 13.36
N GLY A 194 -6.13 -9.65 14.55
CA GLY A 194 -7.08 -8.92 15.39
C GLY A 194 -7.43 -9.61 16.70
N ILE A 195 -8.51 -9.13 17.32
CA ILE A 195 -9.11 -9.67 18.53
C ILE A 195 -10.61 -9.88 18.29
N LYS A 196 -11.10 -11.10 18.56
CA LYS A 196 -12.50 -11.49 18.37
C LYS A 196 -13.11 -11.87 19.71
N ALA A 197 -14.13 -11.13 20.14
CA ALA A 197 -14.81 -11.36 21.42
C ALA A 197 -13.83 -11.54 22.59
N GLY A 198 -12.79 -10.69 22.67
CA GLY A 198 -11.75 -10.72 23.70
C GLY A 198 -10.63 -11.74 23.49
N SER A 199 -10.67 -12.57 22.45
CA SER A 199 -9.63 -13.56 22.13
C SER A 199 -8.78 -13.15 20.94
N LEU A 200 -7.45 -13.22 21.07
CA LEU A 200 -6.53 -12.87 19.97
C LEU A 200 -6.63 -13.85 18.81
N VAL A 201 -6.80 -13.31 17.61
CA VAL A 201 -6.65 -14.04 16.34
C VAL A 201 -5.19 -13.93 15.92
N ARG A 202 -4.40 -14.94 16.29
CA ARG A 202 -2.93 -14.90 16.20
C ARG A 202 -2.36 -15.08 14.80
N ALA A 203 -3.20 -15.05 13.76
CA ALA A 203 -2.72 -15.04 12.38
C ALA A 203 -1.89 -13.76 12.14
N GLN A 204 -0.82 -13.87 11.35
CA GLN A 204 0.05 -12.75 11.03
C GLN A 204 0.17 -12.66 9.51
N TYR A 205 -0.23 -11.52 8.97
CA TYR A 205 -0.20 -11.26 7.54
C TYR A 205 0.65 -10.03 7.24
N THR A 206 1.33 -10.02 6.11
CA THR A 206 2.27 -8.96 5.71
C THR A 206 1.60 -7.58 5.65
N TYR A 207 0.36 -7.49 5.17
CA TYR A 207 -0.38 -6.23 5.10
C TYR A 207 -0.75 -5.63 6.46
N CYS A 208 -1.03 -6.44 7.49
CA CYS A 208 -1.23 -5.96 8.86
C CYS A 208 0.02 -5.21 9.33
N GLN A 209 1.21 -5.72 8.99
CA GLN A 209 2.48 -5.07 9.34
C GLN A 209 2.64 -3.77 8.56
N GLY A 210 2.34 -3.79 7.26
CA GLY A 210 2.40 -2.62 6.40
C GLY A 210 1.55 -1.46 6.92
N VAL A 211 0.28 -1.70 7.28
CA VAL A 211 -0.62 -0.63 7.73
C VAL A 211 -0.21 -0.05 9.07
N VAL A 212 0.40 -0.85 9.96
CA VAL A 212 0.90 -0.36 11.23
C VAL A 212 2.17 0.45 11.03
N LEU A 213 3.09 0.00 10.17
CA LEU A 213 4.25 0.81 9.75
C LEU A 213 3.79 2.15 9.17
N GLY A 214 2.81 2.13 8.27
CA GLY A 214 2.27 3.34 7.65
C GLY A 214 1.66 4.32 8.66
N LEU A 215 0.87 3.80 9.61
CA LEU A 215 0.25 4.62 10.65
C LEU A 215 1.30 5.26 11.57
N GLU A 216 2.24 4.46 12.06
CA GLU A 216 3.28 4.92 12.98
C GLU A 216 4.22 5.94 12.29
N VAL A 217 4.54 5.78 11.01
CA VAL A 217 5.31 6.80 10.25
C VAL A 217 4.53 8.11 10.10
N GLU A 218 3.24 8.07 9.72
CA GLU A 218 2.42 9.28 9.63
C GLU A 218 2.36 10.02 10.97
N LEU A 219 2.22 9.28 12.08
CA LEU A 219 2.19 9.87 13.41
C LEU A 219 3.55 10.43 13.83
N ALA A 220 4.65 9.72 13.55
CA ALA A 220 6.01 10.21 13.83
C ALA A 220 6.28 11.56 13.15
N VAL A 221 5.87 11.70 11.88
CA VAL A 221 6.03 12.93 11.11
C VAL A 221 5.16 14.08 11.65
N ARG A 222 3.93 13.78 12.10
CA ARG A 222 2.91 14.80 12.39
C ARG A 222 2.81 15.23 13.84
N THR A 223 3.22 14.37 14.78
CA THR A 223 3.05 14.63 16.21
C THR A 223 4.36 15.01 16.91
N GLN A 224 5.51 14.67 16.32
CA GLN A 224 6.82 14.69 16.98
C GLN A 224 6.85 13.92 18.33
N ASP A 225 5.87 13.05 18.60
CA ASP A 225 5.87 12.21 19.79
C ASP A 225 6.95 11.12 19.63
N PRO A 226 7.90 11.03 20.57
CA PRO A 226 9.05 10.14 20.45
C PRO A 226 8.70 8.65 20.51
N ARG A 227 7.45 8.26 20.80
CA ARG A 227 7.05 6.85 20.88
C ARG A 227 6.96 6.16 19.52
N HIS A 228 6.66 6.90 18.46
CA HIS A 228 6.29 6.33 17.15
C HIS A 228 7.49 5.75 16.40
N ALA A 229 8.63 6.45 16.37
CA ALA A 229 9.85 5.94 15.73
C ALA A 229 10.35 4.60 16.34
N PRO A 230 10.43 4.42 17.69
CA PRO A 230 10.67 3.12 18.30
C PRO A 230 9.75 1.99 17.82
N ARG A 231 8.44 2.25 17.67
CA ARG A 231 7.48 1.25 17.18
C ARG A 231 7.74 0.86 15.73
N VAL A 232 8.05 1.83 14.86
CA VAL A 232 8.46 1.57 13.47
C VAL A 232 9.72 0.71 13.43
N ARG A 233 10.77 1.09 14.15
CA ARG A 233 12.05 0.36 14.18
C ARG A 233 11.88 -1.09 14.61
N ARG A 234 11.12 -1.31 15.70
CA ARG A 234 10.80 -2.66 16.21
C ARG A 234 10.08 -3.49 15.15
N LEU A 235 9.08 -2.92 14.48
CA LEU A 235 8.27 -3.64 13.50
C LEU A 235 9.04 -3.91 12.19
N VAL A 236 9.90 -2.99 11.74
CA VAL A 236 10.79 -3.23 10.58
C VAL A 236 11.72 -4.42 10.85
N ALA A 237 12.34 -4.46 12.04
CA ALA A 237 13.22 -5.57 12.42
C ALA A 237 12.46 -6.91 12.49
N ALA A 238 11.23 -6.90 13.02
CA ALA A 238 10.36 -8.08 13.05
C ALA A 238 9.99 -8.56 11.64
N VAL A 239 9.62 -7.63 10.74
CA VAL A 239 9.32 -7.94 9.34
C VAL A 239 10.53 -8.56 8.64
N ASP A 240 11.71 -7.95 8.78
CA ASP A 240 12.94 -8.48 8.17
C ASP A 240 13.21 -9.93 8.60
N LYS A 241 13.15 -10.18 9.91
CA LYS A 241 13.46 -11.49 10.51
C LYS A 241 12.41 -12.56 10.18
N GLU A 242 11.13 -12.24 10.33
CA GLU A 242 10.06 -13.24 10.37
C GLU A 242 9.30 -13.36 9.04
N MET A 243 9.23 -12.28 8.26
CA MET A 243 8.41 -12.17 7.04
C MET A 243 9.23 -12.13 5.74
N THR A 244 10.55 -12.27 5.81
CA THR A 244 11.40 -12.38 4.63
C THR A 244 12.21 -13.67 4.57
N THR A 245 12.60 -14.05 3.35
CA THR A 245 13.62 -15.07 3.08
C THR A 245 14.71 -14.41 2.24
N ASP A 246 15.94 -14.34 2.75
CA ASP A 246 17.06 -13.63 2.13
C ASP A 246 16.79 -12.13 1.83
N GLY A 247 15.84 -11.52 2.56
CA GLY A 247 15.37 -10.14 2.35
C GLY A 247 14.28 -9.98 1.29
N VAL A 248 13.70 -11.09 0.80
CA VAL A 248 12.52 -11.09 -0.08
C VAL A 248 11.26 -11.40 0.73
N ILE A 249 10.22 -10.57 0.59
CA ILE A 249 8.94 -10.76 1.31
C ILE A 249 8.31 -12.12 0.96
N LYS A 250 7.86 -12.86 1.97
CA LYS A 250 7.19 -14.16 1.80
C LYS A 250 5.81 -14.00 1.16
N GLY A 251 5.59 -14.72 0.05
CA GLY A 251 4.31 -14.80 -0.68
C GLY A 251 3.13 -15.28 0.18
N ALA A 252 1.91 -14.80 -0.11
CA ALA A 252 0.68 -15.21 0.59
C ALA A 252 -0.38 -15.84 -0.35
N GLY A 253 0.01 -16.28 -1.56
CA GLY A 253 -0.88 -16.90 -2.53
C GLY A 253 -1.75 -15.91 -3.30
N GLY A 254 -2.88 -16.38 -3.83
CA GLY A 254 -3.83 -15.59 -4.61
C GLY A 254 -5.00 -15.05 -3.80
N GLY A 255 -6.10 -14.70 -4.46
CA GLY A 255 -7.28 -14.14 -3.81
C GLY A 255 -6.91 -12.86 -3.06
N ASP A 256 -7.43 -12.66 -1.85
CA ASP A 256 -7.09 -11.49 -1.05
C ASP A 256 -5.60 -11.47 -0.66
N GLY A 257 -5.02 -12.63 -0.39
CA GLY A 257 -3.60 -12.80 -0.05
C GLY A 257 -2.64 -12.24 -1.11
N GLY A 258 -3.09 -12.20 -2.36
CA GLY A 258 -2.30 -11.65 -3.48
C GLY A 258 -1.92 -10.19 -3.32
N LEU A 259 -2.71 -9.39 -2.59
CA LEU A 259 -2.42 -7.96 -2.34
C LEU A 259 -1.48 -7.73 -1.16
N PHE A 260 -1.36 -8.70 -0.24
CA PHE A 260 -0.83 -8.42 1.09
C PHE A 260 0.63 -7.93 1.06
N ASN A 261 1.44 -8.53 0.19
CA ASN A 261 2.86 -8.20 0.07
C ASN A 261 3.09 -6.86 -0.62
N GLY A 262 2.22 -6.50 -1.57
CA GLY A 262 2.26 -5.17 -2.19
C GLY A 262 2.01 -4.07 -1.16
N ILE A 263 1.03 -4.27 -0.28
CA ILE A 263 0.71 -3.33 0.80
C ILE A 263 1.89 -3.19 1.76
N LEU A 264 2.52 -4.30 2.17
CA LEU A 264 3.73 -4.25 2.98
C LEU A 264 4.85 -3.46 2.27
N ALA A 265 5.12 -3.76 1.00
CA ALA A 265 6.14 -3.08 0.23
C ALA A 265 5.91 -1.56 0.11
N ARG A 266 4.65 -1.13 -0.09
CA ARG A 266 4.27 0.29 -0.11
C ARG A 266 4.67 1.00 1.18
N TYR A 267 4.37 0.42 2.32
CA TYR A 267 4.61 1.07 3.60
C TYR A 267 6.06 0.91 4.09
N LEU A 268 6.77 -0.15 3.68
CA LEU A 268 8.23 -0.19 3.83
C LEU A 268 8.92 0.90 2.99
N ALA A 269 8.43 1.18 1.78
CA ALA A 269 8.92 2.33 1.01
C ALA A 269 8.64 3.65 1.75
N LEU A 270 7.45 3.83 2.32
CA LEU A 270 7.15 5.00 3.14
C LEU A 270 8.08 5.13 4.36
N VAL A 271 8.42 4.01 5.02
CA VAL A 271 9.43 4.01 6.09
C VAL A 271 10.76 4.52 5.56
N ALA A 272 11.26 3.91 4.47
CA ALA A 272 12.55 4.25 3.88
C ALA A 272 12.64 5.73 3.46
N THR A 273 11.56 6.30 2.93
CA THR A 273 11.58 7.68 2.39
C THR A 273 11.12 8.76 3.37
N THR A 274 10.53 8.40 4.51
CA THR A 274 9.75 9.39 5.29
C THR A 274 9.84 9.23 6.81
N LEU A 275 10.35 8.10 7.35
CA LEU A 275 10.60 7.99 8.80
C LEU A 275 11.59 9.08 9.25
N PRO A 276 11.19 10.02 10.15
CA PRO A 276 12.09 11.07 10.62
C PRO A 276 13.14 10.54 11.61
N GLY A 277 14.20 11.33 11.82
CA GLY A 277 15.22 11.09 12.83
C GLY A 277 16.54 10.61 12.25
N GLU A 278 17.65 10.97 12.90
CA GLU A 278 19.02 10.67 12.45
C GLU A 278 19.78 9.77 13.45
N THR A 279 19.06 9.09 14.34
CA THR A 279 19.72 8.12 15.22
C THR A 279 20.19 6.92 14.38
N PRO A 280 21.27 6.22 14.78
CA PRO A 280 21.71 5.02 14.08
C PRO A 280 20.60 3.99 13.87
N GLU A 281 19.66 3.89 14.81
CA GLU A 281 18.52 2.99 14.72
C GLU A 281 17.44 3.46 13.74
N ASP A 282 17.26 4.77 13.56
CA ASP A 282 16.35 5.32 12.54
C ASP A 282 16.90 5.07 11.13
N ILE A 283 18.20 5.32 10.94
CA ILE A 283 18.93 5.04 9.70
C ILE A 283 18.85 3.54 9.38
N ALA A 284 19.16 2.67 10.35
CA ALA A 284 19.10 1.22 10.16
C ALA A 284 17.69 0.74 9.77
N ALA A 285 16.63 1.33 10.31
CA ALA A 285 15.26 0.99 9.93
C ALA A 285 14.93 1.43 8.49
N ARG A 286 15.36 2.64 8.08
CA ARG A 286 15.20 3.10 6.69
C ARG A 286 15.96 2.19 5.71
N ASP A 287 17.21 1.86 6.02
CA ASP A 287 18.07 1.00 5.19
C ASP A 287 17.53 -0.43 5.08
N THR A 288 17.02 -0.99 6.19
CA THR A 288 16.42 -2.32 6.20
C THR A 288 15.15 -2.34 5.35
N ALA A 289 14.25 -1.38 5.56
CA ALA A 289 13.02 -1.28 4.78
C ALA A 289 13.30 -1.12 3.28
N ARG A 290 14.26 -0.26 2.93
CA ARG A 290 14.75 -0.07 1.56
C ARG A 290 15.29 -1.36 0.96
N THR A 291 16.14 -2.06 1.71
CA THR A 291 16.77 -3.33 1.28
C THR A 291 15.70 -4.38 0.96
N ILE A 292 14.70 -4.52 1.83
CA ILE A 292 13.59 -5.47 1.63
C ILE A 292 12.81 -5.13 0.35
N VAL A 293 12.46 -3.86 0.14
CA VAL A 293 11.72 -3.42 -1.06
C VAL A 293 12.52 -3.73 -2.32
N LEU A 294 13.79 -3.33 -2.38
CA LEU A 294 14.62 -3.50 -3.58
C LEU A 294 14.97 -4.97 -3.86
N LYS A 295 15.26 -5.78 -2.84
CA LYS A 295 15.49 -7.22 -3.00
C LYS A 295 14.22 -7.93 -3.48
N SER A 296 13.09 -7.63 -2.86
CA SER A 296 11.79 -8.17 -3.28
C SER A 296 11.47 -7.79 -4.72
N ALA A 297 11.68 -6.52 -5.09
CA ALA A 297 11.40 -6.03 -6.45
C ALA A 297 12.30 -6.68 -7.50
N ARG A 298 13.60 -6.88 -7.19
CA ARG A 298 14.51 -7.62 -8.08
C ARG A 298 14.04 -9.06 -8.25
N SER A 299 13.77 -9.76 -7.14
CA SER A 299 13.34 -11.16 -7.18
C SER A 299 12.00 -11.33 -7.91
N ALA A 300 11.01 -10.50 -7.63
CA ALA A 300 9.71 -10.50 -8.30
C ALA A 300 9.85 -10.22 -9.80
N TRP A 301 10.73 -9.31 -10.18
CA TRP A 301 11.00 -9.01 -11.58
C TRP A 301 11.70 -10.18 -12.27
N ASP A 302 12.73 -10.77 -11.67
CA ASP A 302 13.50 -11.86 -12.29
C ASP A 302 12.67 -13.14 -12.45
N HIS A 303 11.71 -13.38 -11.55
CA HIS A 303 10.79 -14.52 -11.62
C HIS A 303 9.47 -14.23 -12.35
N ARG A 304 9.26 -13.02 -12.87
CA ARG A 304 8.07 -12.71 -13.69
C ARG A 304 8.10 -13.54 -14.99
N GLN A 305 6.92 -13.84 -15.52
CA GLN A 305 6.80 -14.29 -16.90
C GLN A 305 6.56 -13.10 -17.83
N THR A 306 6.82 -13.29 -19.12
CA THR A 306 6.49 -12.30 -20.16
C THR A 306 5.40 -12.87 -21.04
N VAL A 307 4.24 -12.21 -21.09
CA VAL A 307 3.13 -12.58 -21.97
C VAL A 307 2.77 -11.38 -22.82
N ASP A 308 2.80 -11.57 -24.15
CA ASP A 308 2.57 -10.51 -25.14
C ASP A 308 3.47 -9.28 -24.93
N GLY A 309 4.71 -9.50 -24.48
CA GLY A 309 5.69 -8.44 -24.22
C GLY A 309 5.52 -7.72 -22.87
N LEU A 310 4.53 -8.10 -22.06
CA LEU A 310 4.21 -7.45 -20.78
C LEU A 310 4.43 -8.39 -19.58
N PRO A 311 4.84 -7.86 -18.40
CA PRO A 311 5.15 -8.68 -17.24
C PRO A 311 3.91 -9.36 -16.66
N LEU A 312 4.07 -10.59 -16.18
CA LEU A 312 3.11 -11.33 -15.35
C LEU A 312 3.84 -11.74 -14.07
N PHE A 313 3.40 -11.19 -12.93
CA PHE A 313 4.05 -11.42 -11.64
C PHE A 313 3.54 -12.67 -10.96
N SER A 314 4.41 -13.33 -10.20
CA SER A 314 4.02 -14.46 -9.34
C SER A 314 3.38 -13.99 -8.04
N ALA A 315 2.50 -14.81 -7.48
CA ALA A 315 2.01 -14.67 -6.11
C ALA A 315 3.11 -14.87 -5.04
N PHE A 316 4.22 -15.53 -5.42
CA PHE A 316 5.38 -15.75 -4.58
C PHE A 316 6.62 -15.21 -5.29
N TRP A 317 7.25 -14.17 -4.75
CA TRP A 317 8.35 -13.48 -5.42
C TRP A 317 9.69 -14.23 -5.40
N ASP A 318 9.71 -15.46 -4.89
CA ASP A 318 10.86 -16.38 -4.82
C ASP A 318 10.83 -17.48 -5.89
N ARG A 319 9.82 -17.49 -6.78
CA ARG A 319 9.66 -18.52 -7.80
C ARG A 319 8.98 -17.99 -9.05
N ASN A 320 9.19 -18.68 -10.16
CA ASN A 320 8.63 -18.30 -11.46
C ASN A 320 7.11 -18.19 -11.43
N ALA A 321 6.58 -17.12 -12.02
CA ALA A 321 5.14 -16.97 -12.23
C ALA A 321 4.61 -18.10 -13.13
N GLU A 322 3.43 -18.63 -12.80
CA GLU A 322 2.72 -19.57 -13.66
C GLU A 322 1.80 -18.81 -14.62
N ILE A 323 1.86 -19.13 -15.92
CA ILE A 323 0.99 -18.49 -16.91
C ILE A 323 -0.41 -19.12 -16.81
N PRO A 324 -1.45 -18.35 -16.43
CA PRO A 324 -2.79 -18.90 -16.25
C PRO A 324 -3.40 -19.35 -17.58
N THR A 325 -4.07 -20.50 -17.57
CA THR A 325 -4.93 -20.94 -18.68
C THR A 325 -6.38 -20.52 -18.45
N ALA A 326 -7.23 -20.64 -19.47
CA ALA A 326 -8.65 -20.30 -19.34
C ALA A 326 -9.47 -21.31 -18.49
N GLY A 327 -8.88 -22.45 -18.11
CA GLY A 327 -9.50 -23.46 -17.25
C GLY A 327 -8.95 -23.45 -15.82
N GLY A 328 -9.58 -24.22 -14.93
CA GLY A 328 -9.19 -24.31 -13.50
C GLY A 328 -10.21 -23.70 -12.56
N LYS A 329 -9.98 -23.88 -11.25
CA LYS A 329 -10.85 -23.31 -10.21
C LYS A 329 -10.57 -21.81 -10.11
N GLU A 330 -11.63 -21.00 -10.17
CA GLU A 330 -11.50 -19.55 -10.06
C GLU A 330 -11.51 -19.09 -8.59
N ALA A 331 -11.08 -17.85 -8.34
CA ALA A 331 -11.13 -17.24 -7.03
C ALA A 331 -12.60 -17.11 -6.55
N GLU A 332 -12.83 -17.42 -5.28
CA GLU A 332 -14.17 -17.54 -4.69
C GLU A 332 -14.28 -16.71 -3.42
N PHE A 333 -15.35 -15.91 -3.33
CA PHE A 333 -15.66 -15.15 -2.12
C PHE A 333 -16.39 -16.04 -1.12
N VAL A 334 -15.80 -16.23 0.07
CA VAL A 334 -16.30 -17.04 1.17
C VAL A 334 -16.16 -16.24 2.46
N GLU A 335 -17.27 -16.02 3.16
CA GLU A 335 -17.30 -15.40 4.50
C GLU A 335 -16.58 -14.05 4.65
N GLY A 336 -16.56 -13.22 3.59
CA GLY A 336 -15.91 -11.91 3.65
C GLY A 336 -14.51 -11.87 3.04
N ALA A 337 -13.93 -13.03 2.71
CA ALA A 337 -12.61 -13.14 2.09
C ALA A 337 -12.68 -13.80 0.71
N VAL A 338 -11.74 -13.47 -0.16
CA VAL A 338 -11.56 -14.08 -1.48
C VAL A 338 -10.45 -15.12 -1.41
N ASN A 339 -10.81 -16.38 -1.60
CA ASN A 339 -9.87 -17.48 -1.72
C ASN A 339 -9.21 -17.49 -3.10
N ALA A 340 -7.96 -17.96 -3.16
CA ALA A 340 -7.17 -18.01 -4.38
C ALA A 340 -7.80 -18.87 -5.48
N SER A 341 -7.58 -18.46 -6.72
CA SER A 341 -7.77 -19.34 -7.87
C SER A 341 -6.71 -20.45 -7.90
N SER A 342 -6.92 -21.48 -8.73
CA SER A 342 -5.96 -22.58 -8.88
C SER A 342 -4.60 -22.12 -9.43
N VAL A 343 -4.58 -21.01 -10.17
CA VAL A 343 -3.37 -20.32 -10.61
C VAL A 343 -3.45 -18.87 -10.11
N PRO A 344 -2.90 -18.57 -8.92
CA PRO A 344 -2.98 -17.26 -8.27
C PRO A 344 -2.66 -16.06 -9.16
N GLU A 345 -1.73 -16.22 -10.11
CA GLU A 345 -1.32 -15.20 -11.08
C GLU A 345 -2.48 -14.69 -11.95
N ARG A 346 -3.57 -15.46 -12.03
CA ARG A 346 -4.83 -15.05 -12.66
C ARG A 346 -5.48 -13.88 -11.94
N ASP A 347 -5.31 -13.77 -10.62
CA ASP A 347 -6.04 -12.84 -9.77
C ASP A 347 -5.48 -11.41 -9.90
N LEU A 348 -6.38 -10.43 -10.06
CA LEU A 348 -6.00 -9.02 -10.15
C LEU A 348 -5.15 -8.58 -8.93
N SER A 349 -5.46 -9.08 -7.75
CA SER A 349 -4.74 -8.78 -6.51
C SER A 349 -3.24 -9.05 -6.60
N VAL A 350 -2.85 -10.21 -7.15
CA VAL A 350 -1.44 -10.60 -7.35
C VAL A 350 -0.74 -9.63 -8.30
N GLN A 351 -1.40 -9.29 -9.41
CA GLN A 351 -0.81 -8.38 -10.40
C GLN A 351 -0.72 -6.94 -9.86
N LEU A 352 -1.68 -6.49 -9.05
CA LEU A 352 -1.62 -5.21 -8.36
C LEU A 352 -0.47 -5.16 -7.36
N ALA A 353 -0.20 -6.23 -6.61
CA ALA A 353 0.95 -6.27 -5.71
C ALA A 353 2.28 -6.19 -6.45
N GLY A 354 2.41 -6.87 -7.59
CA GLY A 354 3.58 -6.75 -8.46
C GLY A 354 3.80 -5.32 -8.98
N TRP A 355 2.73 -4.65 -9.44
CA TRP A 355 2.81 -3.24 -9.87
C TRP A 355 3.17 -2.32 -8.70
N MET A 356 2.49 -2.46 -7.57
CA MET A 356 2.73 -1.68 -6.35
C MET A 356 4.19 -1.80 -5.88
N LEU A 357 4.77 -3.00 -5.96
CA LEU A 357 6.18 -3.23 -5.62
C LEU A 357 7.14 -2.51 -6.58
N MET A 358 6.84 -2.45 -7.88
CA MET A 358 7.69 -1.72 -8.84
C MET A 358 7.64 -0.20 -8.59
N GLU A 359 6.46 0.34 -8.27
CA GLU A 359 6.32 1.76 -7.89
C GLU A 359 7.06 2.06 -6.58
N ALA A 360 6.94 1.18 -5.58
CA ALA A 360 7.68 1.29 -4.31
C ALA A 360 9.20 1.21 -4.51
N ALA A 361 9.68 0.34 -5.40
CA ALA A 361 11.10 0.23 -5.73
C ALA A 361 11.62 1.50 -6.41
N HIS A 362 10.83 2.11 -7.30
CA HIS A 362 11.19 3.38 -7.91
C HIS A 362 11.30 4.50 -6.87
N SER A 363 10.33 4.62 -5.94
CA SER A 363 10.35 5.69 -4.95
C SER A 363 11.54 5.63 -3.97
N VAL A 364 12.05 4.43 -3.67
CA VAL A 364 13.23 4.28 -2.78
C VAL A 364 14.57 4.34 -3.52
N ASP A 365 14.58 4.17 -4.85
CA ASP A 365 15.78 4.32 -5.69
C ASP A 365 16.02 5.80 -6.07
N SER A 366 14.95 6.59 -6.21
CA SER A 366 15.04 8.01 -6.55
C SER A 366 15.64 8.87 -5.42
N VAL A 367 15.35 8.54 -4.15
CA VAL A 367 15.89 9.27 -2.98
C VAL A 367 17.43 9.21 -2.94
N ASP A 368 18.03 8.04 -3.17
CA ASP A 368 19.50 7.90 -3.24
C ASP A 368 20.11 8.76 -4.35
N ALA A 369 19.41 8.91 -5.48
CA ALA A 369 19.91 9.70 -6.60
C ALA A 369 19.91 11.20 -6.28
N GLU A 370 18.92 11.67 -5.51
CA GLU A 370 18.84 13.06 -5.04
C GLU A 370 19.87 13.33 -3.94
N ASP A 371 20.01 12.44 -2.95
CA ASP A 371 21.00 12.56 -1.87
C ASP A 371 22.45 12.53 -2.43
N ALA A 372 22.75 11.61 -3.35
CA ALA A 372 24.06 11.53 -3.99
C ALA A 372 24.38 12.72 -4.91
N ALA A 373 23.36 13.41 -5.44
CA ALA A 373 23.52 14.64 -6.20
C ALA A 373 23.68 15.87 -5.29
N GLY A 374 23.04 15.88 -4.12
CA GLY A 374 23.17 16.91 -3.09
C GLY A 374 24.58 16.96 -2.48
N ASP A 375 25.16 15.80 -2.16
CA ASP A 375 26.52 15.69 -1.59
C ASP A 375 27.62 16.16 -2.57
N GLN A 376 27.42 16.00 -3.89
CA GLN A 376 28.39 16.47 -4.89
C GLN A 376 28.39 17.99 -5.07
N ASN A 377 27.28 18.67 -4.79
CA ASN A 377 27.19 20.13 -4.85
C ASN A 377 27.65 20.82 -3.56
N GLY A 378 27.75 20.11 -2.43
CA GLY A 378 28.23 20.64 -1.15
C GLY A 378 29.75 20.71 -1.00
N ALA A 379 30.51 20.06 -1.88
CA ALA A 379 31.98 19.99 -1.80
C ALA A 379 32.72 21.09 -2.59
N GLY A 380 32.02 22.13 -3.07
CA GLY A 380 32.56 23.15 -3.98
C GLY A 380 32.96 24.50 -3.38
N ASP A 381 32.53 24.85 -2.17
CA ASP A 381 32.77 26.19 -1.59
C ASP A 381 33.63 26.10 -0.33
N GLY A 382 34.95 26.08 -0.50
CA GLY A 382 35.87 26.10 0.63
C GLY A 382 37.33 26.20 0.22
N GLU A 383 37.74 27.35 -0.33
CA GLU A 383 39.07 27.96 -0.12
C GLU A 383 39.22 29.24 -0.96
N VAL A 384 39.01 30.40 -0.34
CA VAL A 384 39.75 31.62 -0.71
C VAL A 384 40.32 32.19 0.58
N GLY A 385 41.64 32.09 0.68
CA GLY A 385 42.43 32.44 1.84
C GLY A 385 42.29 33.89 2.27
N HIS A 386 42.37 34.05 3.58
CA HIS A 386 42.63 35.29 4.29
C HIS A 386 44.09 35.67 4.03
N ASP A 387 44.34 36.84 3.43
CA ASP A 387 45.64 37.50 3.52
C ASP A 387 45.43 38.84 4.21
N GLU A 388 45.94 38.90 5.44
CA GLU A 388 46.17 40.11 6.21
C GLU A 388 47.23 40.96 5.50
N ASN A 389 47.01 42.26 5.38
CA ASN A 389 48.10 43.23 5.33
C ASN A 389 47.69 44.45 6.15
N GLU A 390 48.36 44.59 7.28
CA GLU A 390 48.64 45.86 7.95
C GLU A 390 49.42 46.77 6.97
N ASP A 391 49.08 48.06 6.94
CA ASP A 391 50.03 49.17 7.11
C ASP A 391 49.36 50.54 6.83
N GLU A 392 49.58 51.46 7.78
CA GLU A 392 49.77 52.94 7.68
C GLU A 392 48.79 53.73 6.76
N GLU A 393 48.01 54.72 7.23
CA GLU A 393 48.38 55.94 7.98
C GLU A 393 47.11 56.64 8.53
#